data_AF-A0A1L8EDF5-F1
#
_entry.id   AF-A0A1L8EDF5-F1
#
_cell.length_a   1.000
_cell.length_b   1.000
_cell.length_c   1.000
_cell.angle_alpha   90.00
_cell.angle_beta   90.00
_cell.angle_gamma   90.00
#
_symmetry.space_group_name_H-M   'P 1'
#
loop_
_entity.id
_entity.type
_entity.pdbx_description
1 polymer ?
#
loop_
_entity_poly.entity_id
_entity_poly.type
_entity_poly.pdbx_seq_one_letter_code
_entity_poly.pdbx_strand_id
1 'polypeptide(L)'
;MWKYIILLLSAIVFHSNAVLQSNADTLVLLDNLAIRETHSIFFKSLQDRGFKLTYKLADDSGLFLSRYGEYLYKNLIVFAPSVEEFGGEISVEKLAQFVDDGGNVLIAGSEQSGDALREFASECGFEIDEEGASVIDHLNYDVSDKGDHTTILTSSKNLINSPTIVGKARSDEKRPLVYKGTGLLADKENSLVLQLLRAESTAYSYNPEQAIKDYPHAVGRNTLLIAALQARNNARVVFSGSLYFFSDEAFTNSITYAQSGQTYKQSGNQEVANSISKWVFGETGALRVAAVKHHREGETLPPEQAYTITDPVVYSITIEELVEDKWQAFNANDVQLEFVRIDPFVRTTLKHIGGGRYQAKFKIPDVYGVYQFKVNYDRTGYTQLQSNVQVSVRPLEHTQYERFIPSAFPYYCSAFSMMVGVFLFSFVFLHFKDETTPVVAAKKGDGKKNQ
;
A
#
# COMPACT_ATOMS: atom_id res chain seq x y z
N MET A 1 38.64 22.86 21.78
CA MET A 1 37.49 22.81 22.70
C MET A 1 36.28 23.56 22.13
N TRP A 2 36.40 24.85 21.76
CA TRP A 2 35.29 25.63 21.16
C TRP A 2 34.77 25.11 19.80
N LYS A 3 35.65 24.64 18.91
CA LYS A 3 35.26 24.13 17.58
C LYS A 3 34.43 22.84 17.60
N TYR A 4 34.56 22.02 18.64
CA TYR A 4 33.77 20.78 18.80
C TYR A 4 32.39 21.04 19.41
N ILE A 5 32.23 22.12 20.18
CA ILE A 5 30.94 22.53 20.76
C ILE A 5 30.01 23.11 19.69
N ILE A 6 30.56 23.84 18.70
CA ILE A 6 29.76 24.36 17.57
C ILE A 6 29.27 23.23 16.66
N LEU A 7 30.07 22.18 16.46
CA LEU A 7 29.68 21.00 15.66
C LEU A 7 28.63 20.13 16.36
N LEU A 8 28.61 20.13 17.69
CA LEU A 8 27.56 19.49 18.51
C LEU A 8 26.27 20.33 18.57
N LEU A 9 26.37 21.67 18.53
CA LEU A 9 25.21 22.57 18.46
C LEU A 9 24.58 22.64 17.06
N SER A 10 25.35 22.43 15.99
CA SER A 10 24.80 22.30 14.63
C SER A 10 24.13 20.95 14.37
N ALA A 11 24.41 19.93 15.18
CA ALA A 11 23.82 18.60 15.07
C ALA A 11 22.43 18.46 15.74
N ILE A 12 21.98 19.48 16.49
CA ILE A 12 20.71 19.44 17.24
C ILE A 12 19.54 20.12 16.48
N VAL A 13 19.81 20.80 15.36
CA VAL A 13 18.78 21.57 14.62
C VAL A 13 18.21 20.86 13.38
N PHE A 14 18.70 19.67 13.01
CA PHE A 14 17.96 18.78 12.09
C PHE A 14 16.96 17.92 12.87
N HIS A 15 16.06 18.56 13.61
CA HIS A 15 14.76 17.96 13.83
C HIS A 15 14.02 18.08 12.50
N SER A 16 13.88 16.94 11.83
CA SER A 16 12.91 16.75 10.76
C SER A 16 11.59 17.34 11.22
N ASN A 17 11.26 18.53 10.73
CA ASN A 17 9.89 18.99 10.70
C ASN A 17 9.18 18.07 9.72
N ALA A 18 8.74 16.91 10.22
CA ALA A 18 7.58 16.26 9.67
C ALA A 18 6.49 17.34 9.72
N VAL A 19 6.21 17.96 8.58
CA VAL A 19 5.05 18.83 8.45
C VAL A 19 3.87 17.95 8.77
N LEU A 20 3.37 18.08 10.00
CA LEU A 20 2.11 17.52 10.45
C LEU A 20 1.08 17.72 9.36
N GLN A 21 0.44 16.62 8.94
CA GLN A 21 -0.58 16.62 7.90
C GLN A 21 -1.79 17.49 8.30
N SER A 22 -1.95 17.78 9.60
CA SER A 22 -2.93 18.68 10.19
C SER A 22 -2.69 20.19 10.00
N ASN A 23 -1.56 20.62 9.42
CA ASN A 23 -1.32 22.02 9.00
C ASN A 23 -1.37 22.20 7.47
N ALA A 24 -1.95 21.24 6.75
CA ALA A 24 -2.02 21.26 5.29
C ALA A 24 -2.93 22.39 4.78
N ASP A 25 -2.36 23.26 3.95
CA ASP A 25 -3.12 24.22 3.16
C ASP A 25 -4.01 23.45 2.17
N THR A 26 -5.31 23.73 2.26
CA THR A 26 -6.35 23.05 1.50
C THR A 26 -7.11 24.08 0.66
N LEU A 27 -7.14 23.86 -0.66
CA LEU A 27 -7.91 24.69 -1.58
C LEU A 27 -9.33 24.15 -1.69
N VAL A 28 -10.33 25.02 -1.52
CA VAL A 28 -11.75 24.69 -1.68
C VAL A 28 -12.28 25.48 -2.86
N LEU A 29 -12.65 24.77 -3.92
CA LEU A 29 -13.33 25.32 -5.08
C LEU A 29 -14.83 25.18 -4.88
N LEU A 30 -15.53 26.31 -4.99
CA LEU A 30 -16.97 26.41 -4.85
C LEU A 30 -17.59 26.87 -6.17
N ASP A 31 -18.77 26.35 -6.50
CA ASP A 31 -19.56 26.89 -7.61
C ASP A 31 -20.20 28.24 -7.23
N ASN A 32 -20.71 28.34 -5.99
CA ASN A 32 -21.20 29.60 -5.42
C ASN A 32 -20.71 29.78 -3.98
N LEU A 33 -20.42 31.01 -3.58
CA LEU A 33 -20.05 31.35 -2.21
C LEU A 33 -21.11 30.95 -1.17
N ALA A 34 -22.38 30.82 -1.56
CA ALA A 34 -23.45 30.32 -0.69
C ALA A 34 -23.23 28.87 -0.20
N ILE A 35 -22.45 28.06 -0.94
CA ILE A 35 -22.10 26.69 -0.54
C ILE A 35 -21.34 26.68 0.79
N ARG A 36 -20.56 27.73 1.07
CA ARG A 36 -19.85 27.89 2.34
C ARG A 36 -20.79 27.97 3.55
N GLU A 37 -21.95 28.59 3.39
CA GLU A 37 -22.93 28.73 4.47
C GLU A 37 -23.78 27.47 4.64
N THR A 38 -24.12 26.81 3.53
CA THR A 38 -24.94 25.58 3.53
C THR A 38 -24.18 24.31 3.95
N HIS A 39 -22.85 24.33 3.91
CA HIS A 39 -21.96 23.23 4.30
C HIS A 39 -21.06 23.62 5.48
N SER A 40 -21.55 24.53 6.33
CA SER A 40 -20.76 25.15 7.39
C SER A 40 -20.32 24.15 8.45
N ILE A 41 -21.13 23.13 8.76
CA ILE A 41 -20.81 22.09 9.75
C ILE A 41 -19.64 21.24 9.26
N PHE A 42 -19.63 20.88 7.97
CA PHE A 42 -18.54 20.13 7.36
C PHE A 42 -17.23 20.92 7.41
N PHE A 43 -17.24 22.14 6.85
CA PHE A 43 -16.03 22.98 6.81
C PHE A 43 -15.52 23.35 8.20
N LYS A 44 -16.42 23.59 9.16
CA LYS A 44 -16.04 23.81 10.55
C LYS A 44 -15.34 22.59 11.14
N SER A 45 -15.83 21.38 10.87
CA SER A 45 -15.14 20.16 11.31
C SER A 45 -13.73 20.04 10.74
N LEU A 46 -13.46 20.52 9.51
CA LEU A 46 -12.11 20.56 8.95
C LEU A 46 -11.24 21.61 9.66
N GLN A 47 -11.77 22.80 9.89
CA GLN A 47 -11.04 23.88 10.58
C GLN A 47 -10.71 23.50 12.03
N ASP A 48 -11.64 22.85 12.73
CA ASP A 48 -11.46 22.36 14.10
C ASP A 48 -10.35 21.28 14.19
N ARG A 49 -10.08 20.56 13.08
CA ARG A 49 -8.97 19.60 12.96
C ARG A 49 -7.62 20.24 12.56
N GLY A 50 -7.60 21.55 12.27
CA GLY A 50 -6.38 22.32 11.97
C GLY A 50 -6.15 22.67 10.50
N PHE A 51 -7.02 22.23 9.56
CA PHE A 51 -6.84 22.56 8.15
C PHE A 51 -7.04 24.05 7.86
N LYS A 52 -6.15 24.61 7.04
CA LYS A 52 -6.25 25.97 6.53
C LYS A 52 -7.01 25.95 5.20
N LEU A 53 -8.30 26.31 5.26
CA LEU A 53 -9.17 26.33 4.08
C LEU A 53 -9.08 27.68 3.37
N THR A 54 -8.68 27.65 2.10
CA THR A 54 -8.76 28.80 1.18
C THR A 54 -9.93 28.59 0.23
N TYR A 55 -10.94 29.46 0.30
CA TYR A 55 -12.11 29.38 -0.57
C TYR A 55 -11.90 30.23 -1.81
N LYS A 56 -12.16 29.64 -2.99
CA LYS A 56 -12.19 30.33 -4.28
C LYS A 56 -13.37 29.82 -5.11
N LEU A 57 -13.81 30.63 -6.08
CA LEU A 57 -14.77 30.17 -7.08
C LEU A 57 -14.05 29.31 -8.11
N ALA A 58 -14.74 28.32 -8.68
CA ALA A 58 -14.16 27.39 -9.64
C ALA A 58 -13.80 28.04 -10.99
N ASP A 59 -14.44 29.17 -11.33
CA ASP A 59 -14.26 29.94 -12.56
C ASP A 59 -13.23 31.09 -12.45
N ASP A 60 -12.59 31.24 -11.29
CA ASP A 60 -11.64 32.34 -11.05
C ASP A 60 -10.36 32.18 -11.90
N SER A 61 -10.09 33.18 -12.74
CA SER A 61 -8.87 33.26 -13.56
C SER A 61 -7.56 33.26 -12.76
N GLY A 62 -7.60 33.62 -11.46
CA GLY A 62 -6.44 33.65 -10.56
C GLY A 62 -6.17 32.33 -9.81
N LEU A 63 -6.63 31.21 -10.35
CA LEU A 63 -6.46 29.88 -9.78
C LEU A 63 -5.12 29.23 -10.20
N PHE A 64 -4.34 28.84 -9.19
CA PHE A 64 -3.06 28.15 -9.36
C PHE A 64 -2.95 27.06 -8.30
N LEU A 65 -2.65 25.81 -8.71
CA LEU A 65 -2.35 24.71 -7.79
C LEU A 65 -0.87 24.64 -7.41
N SER A 66 -0.01 24.96 -8.38
CA SER A 66 1.44 25.03 -8.21
C SER A 66 1.98 26.36 -8.69
N ARG A 67 3.13 26.75 -8.16
CA ARG A 67 3.88 27.92 -8.63
C ARG A 67 5.36 27.59 -8.62
N TYR A 68 6.03 27.83 -9.75
CA TYR A 68 7.46 27.55 -9.90
C TYR A 68 7.86 26.10 -9.57
N GLY A 69 6.97 25.14 -9.82
CA GLY A 69 7.22 23.70 -9.57
C GLY A 69 6.96 23.24 -8.13
N GLU A 70 6.47 24.11 -7.24
CA GLU A 70 6.02 23.73 -5.90
C GLU A 70 4.50 23.84 -5.78
N TYR A 71 3.87 22.84 -5.18
CA TYR A 71 2.44 22.87 -4.87
C TYR A 71 2.15 23.77 -3.68
N LEU A 72 1.22 24.70 -3.87
CA LEU A 72 0.77 25.64 -2.82
C LEU A 72 -0.17 24.96 -1.82
N TYR A 73 -0.85 23.90 -2.28
CA TYR A 73 -1.86 23.17 -1.51
C TYR A 73 -1.52 21.69 -1.53
N LYS A 74 -1.79 21.00 -0.41
CA LYS A 74 -1.64 19.54 -0.33
C LYS A 74 -2.93 18.78 -0.62
N ASN A 75 -4.05 19.45 -0.36
CA ASN A 75 -5.38 18.90 -0.50
C ASN A 75 -6.24 19.83 -1.35
N LEU A 76 -7.12 19.25 -2.14
CA LEU A 76 -8.10 19.96 -2.96
C LEU A 76 -9.50 19.43 -2.66
N ILE A 77 -10.45 20.34 -2.45
CA ILE A 77 -11.87 20.04 -2.33
C ILE A 77 -12.59 20.75 -3.45
N VAL A 78 -13.34 20.00 -4.27
CA VAL A 78 -14.12 20.54 -5.38
C VAL A 78 -15.60 20.34 -5.07
N PHE A 79 -16.23 21.38 -4.55
CA PHE A 79 -17.67 21.49 -4.33
C PHE A 79 -18.25 22.45 -5.36
N ALA A 80 -17.96 22.15 -6.62
CA ALA A 80 -18.40 22.92 -7.77
C ALA A 80 -18.96 21.97 -8.84
N PRO A 81 -20.18 21.44 -8.65
CA PRO A 81 -20.70 20.39 -9.51
C PRO A 81 -20.95 20.86 -10.95
N SER A 82 -21.47 22.07 -11.15
CA SER A 82 -21.85 22.66 -12.45
C SER A 82 -20.68 23.29 -13.24
N VAL A 83 -19.44 22.97 -12.89
CA VAL A 83 -18.28 23.53 -13.59
C VAL A 83 -18.06 22.80 -14.91
N GLU A 84 -18.12 23.52 -16.01
CA GLU A 84 -17.78 22.99 -17.34
C GLU A 84 -16.27 23.03 -17.58
N GLU A 85 -15.63 24.13 -17.19
CA GLU A 85 -14.18 24.32 -17.27
C GLU A 85 -13.68 25.04 -16.02
N PHE A 86 -12.54 24.62 -15.47
CA PHE A 86 -11.91 25.30 -14.36
C PHE A 86 -11.22 26.59 -14.82
N GLY A 87 -11.23 27.62 -13.97
CA GLY A 87 -10.55 28.88 -14.21
C GLY A 87 -9.03 28.80 -14.04
N GLY A 88 -8.32 29.75 -14.67
CA GLY A 88 -6.89 29.96 -14.48
C GLY A 88 -6.02 28.88 -15.13
N GLU A 89 -5.06 28.33 -14.37
CA GLU A 89 -4.17 27.26 -14.83
C GLU A 89 -4.65 25.86 -14.41
N ILE A 90 -5.81 25.74 -13.78
CA ILE A 90 -6.37 24.46 -13.39
C ILE A 90 -7.04 23.84 -14.62
N SER A 91 -6.57 22.67 -15.02
CA SER A 91 -7.18 21.81 -16.04
C SER A 91 -7.30 20.38 -15.51
N VAL A 92 -8.08 19.54 -16.17
CA VAL A 92 -8.21 18.12 -15.82
C VAL A 92 -6.85 17.42 -15.82
N GLU A 93 -6.00 17.70 -16.83
CA GLU A 93 -4.62 17.20 -16.90
C GLU A 93 -3.78 17.63 -15.69
N LYS A 94 -3.91 18.89 -15.24
CA LYS A 94 -3.19 19.40 -14.08
C LYS A 94 -3.70 18.81 -12.76
N LEU A 95 -4.98 18.50 -12.67
CA LEU A 95 -5.55 17.78 -11.54
C LEU A 95 -5.06 16.33 -11.49
N ALA A 96 -5.00 15.64 -12.64
CA ALA A 96 -4.41 14.31 -12.71
C ALA A 96 -2.93 14.33 -12.29
N GLN A 97 -2.15 15.30 -12.79
CA GLN A 97 -0.76 15.50 -12.37
C GLN A 97 -0.64 15.77 -10.86
N PHE A 98 -1.55 16.56 -10.28
CA PHE A 98 -1.58 16.81 -8.84
C PHE A 98 -1.79 15.52 -8.03
N VAL A 99 -2.67 14.62 -8.50
CA VAL A 99 -2.88 13.31 -7.88
C VAL A 99 -1.65 12.42 -8.04
N ASP A 100 -1.02 12.41 -9.22
CA ASP A 100 0.21 11.64 -9.49
C ASP A 100 1.40 12.09 -8.61
N ASP A 101 1.45 13.37 -8.25
CA ASP A 101 2.46 13.94 -7.35
C ASP A 101 2.12 13.78 -5.85
N GLY A 102 1.01 13.11 -5.52
CA GLY A 102 0.65 12.76 -4.14
C GLY A 102 -0.40 13.66 -3.48
N GLY A 103 -1.05 14.55 -4.25
CA GLY A 103 -2.14 15.39 -3.78
C GLY A 103 -3.42 14.60 -3.52
N ASN A 104 -4.16 14.97 -2.47
CA ASN A 104 -5.46 14.34 -2.16
C ASN A 104 -6.60 15.22 -2.67
N VAL A 105 -7.61 14.58 -3.26
CA VAL A 105 -8.74 15.31 -3.87
C VAL A 105 -10.08 14.74 -3.37
N LEU A 106 -10.96 15.63 -2.92
CA LEU A 106 -12.35 15.30 -2.57
C LEU A 106 -13.29 16.05 -3.52
N ILE A 107 -14.13 15.32 -4.25
CA ILE A 107 -15.03 15.88 -5.25
C ILE A 107 -16.46 15.53 -4.87
N ALA A 108 -17.35 16.52 -4.99
CA ALA A 108 -18.77 16.32 -4.86
C ALA A 108 -19.50 16.82 -6.12
N GLY A 109 -20.10 15.89 -6.84
CA GLY A 109 -20.98 16.15 -7.98
C GLY A 109 -22.42 16.43 -7.55
N SER A 110 -23.29 16.61 -8.52
CA SER A 110 -24.74 16.70 -8.34
C SER A 110 -25.45 16.17 -9.59
N GLU A 111 -26.77 16.34 -9.66
CA GLU A 111 -27.56 16.09 -10.87
C GLU A 111 -27.08 16.96 -12.06
N GLN A 112 -26.43 18.08 -11.79
CA GLN A 112 -25.86 19.02 -12.78
C GLN A 112 -24.33 18.91 -12.82
N SER A 113 -23.78 17.70 -12.75
CA SER A 113 -22.32 17.52 -12.82
C SER A 113 -21.81 17.87 -14.22
N GLY A 114 -21.02 18.94 -14.38
CA GLY A 114 -20.49 19.45 -15.65
C GLY A 114 -19.33 18.62 -16.23
N ASP A 115 -18.90 18.96 -17.45
CA ASP A 115 -17.93 18.20 -18.25
C ASP A 115 -16.57 18.02 -17.55
N ALA A 116 -16.01 19.06 -16.93
CA ALA A 116 -14.71 18.96 -16.26
C ALA A 116 -14.69 17.92 -15.14
N LEU A 117 -15.79 17.74 -14.39
CA LEU A 117 -15.88 16.70 -13.36
C LEU A 117 -16.03 15.31 -13.95
N ARG A 118 -16.79 15.16 -15.05
CA ARG A 118 -16.96 13.89 -15.76
C ARG A 118 -15.65 13.42 -16.37
N GLU A 119 -14.90 14.32 -17.01
CA GLU A 119 -13.60 14.02 -17.61
C GLU A 119 -12.58 13.62 -16.54
N PHE A 120 -12.50 14.37 -15.44
CA PHE A 120 -11.60 14.02 -14.34
C PHE A 120 -11.99 12.71 -13.64
N ALA A 121 -13.28 12.40 -13.54
CA ALA A 121 -13.75 11.11 -13.04
C ALA A 121 -13.32 9.97 -13.97
N SER A 122 -13.41 10.17 -15.29
CA SER A 122 -12.98 9.20 -16.30
C SER A 122 -11.48 8.90 -16.21
N GLU A 123 -10.64 9.93 -16.03
CA GLU A 123 -9.20 9.78 -15.76
C GLU A 123 -8.91 8.94 -14.50
N CYS A 124 -9.80 9.00 -13.50
CA CYS A 124 -9.69 8.21 -12.27
C CYS A 124 -10.32 6.80 -12.36
N GLY A 125 -10.91 6.43 -13.51
CA GLY A 125 -11.59 5.13 -13.72
C GLY A 125 -13.04 5.08 -13.21
N PHE A 126 -13.69 6.23 -13.10
CA PHE A 126 -15.11 6.38 -12.78
C PHE A 126 -15.89 6.96 -13.94
N GLU A 127 -17.12 6.51 -14.11
CA GLU A 127 -18.05 7.07 -15.09
C GLU A 127 -19.20 7.71 -14.32
N ILE A 128 -19.38 9.02 -14.52
CA ILE A 128 -20.52 9.77 -13.99
C ILE A 128 -21.63 9.75 -15.05
N ASP A 129 -22.88 9.68 -14.61
CA ASP A 129 -24.02 9.77 -15.51
C ASP A 129 -24.15 11.15 -16.18
N GLU A 130 -25.01 11.24 -17.19
CA GLU A 130 -25.26 12.47 -17.95
C GLU A 130 -25.83 13.61 -17.09
N GLU A 131 -25.72 14.84 -17.58
CA GLU A 131 -26.33 16.00 -16.93
C GLU A 131 -27.85 15.85 -16.85
N GLY A 132 -28.42 16.15 -15.67
CA GLY A 132 -29.83 15.97 -15.36
C GLY A 132 -30.20 14.55 -14.92
N ALA A 133 -29.26 13.60 -14.96
CA ALA A 133 -29.49 12.28 -14.38
C ALA A 133 -29.36 12.31 -12.85
N SER A 134 -30.29 11.63 -12.17
CA SER A 134 -30.25 11.44 -10.73
C SER A 134 -30.41 9.98 -10.38
N VAL A 135 -29.94 9.58 -9.20
CA VAL A 135 -30.28 8.26 -8.65
C VAL A 135 -31.72 8.30 -8.13
N ILE A 136 -32.55 7.42 -8.67
CA ILE A 136 -33.99 7.30 -8.37
C ILE A 136 -34.21 5.95 -7.68
N ASP A 137 -34.96 5.97 -6.57
CA ASP A 137 -35.45 4.75 -5.91
C ASP A 137 -36.89 4.95 -5.44
N HIS A 138 -37.84 4.25 -6.08
CA HIS A 138 -39.25 4.38 -5.73
C HIS A 138 -39.65 3.59 -4.47
N LEU A 139 -38.75 2.79 -3.89
CA LEU A 139 -39.00 2.05 -2.67
C LEU A 139 -38.38 2.72 -1.44
N ASN A 140 -37.14 3.19 -1.56
CA ASN A 140 -36.37 3.75 -0.45
C ASN A 140 -36.14 5.25 -0.66
N TYR A 141 -37.20 6.05 -0.49
CA TYR A 141 -37.12 7.51 -0.57
C TYR A 141 -37.69 8.19 0.67
N ASP A 142 -37.26 9.42 0.89
CA ASP A 142 -37.70 10.24 2.02
C ASP A 142 -39.06 10.92 1.75
N VAL A 143 -39.86 11.12 2.80
CA VAL A 143 -41.16 11.81 2.71
C VAL A 143 -41.01 13.27 2.28
N SER A 144 -39.87 13.91 2.52
CA SER A 144 -39.61 15.30 2.10
C SER A 144 -39.37 15.46 0.59
N ASP A 145 -39.28 14.36 -0.16
CA ASP A 145 -39.07 14.39 -1.59
C ASP A 145 -40.22 15.10 -2.34
N LYS A 146 -39.89 15.74 -3.47
CA LYS A 146 -40.83 16.56 -4.25
C LYS A 146 -41.77 15.74 -5.15
N GLY A 147 -41.59 14.42 -5.21
CA GLY A 147 -42.43 13.49 -5.97
C GLY A 147 -41.68 12.72 -7.05
N ASP A 148 -40.44 13.10 -7.34
CA ASP A 148 -39.59 12.47 -8.36
C ASP A 148 -38.78 11.27 -7.81
N HIS A 149 -38.85 11.05 -6.48
CA HIS A 149 -38.19 9.96 -5.75
C HIS A 149 -36.65 9.99 -5.91
N THR A 150 -36.09 11.20 -5.91
CA THR A 150 -34.64 11.48 -6.09
C THR A 150 -33.88 11.56 -4.76
N THR A 151 -34.61 11.84 -3.67
CA THR A 151 -34.06 11.88 -2.31
C THR A 151 -34.09 10.47 -1.73
N ILE A 152 -33.07 9.68 -2.05
CA ILE A 152 -33.01 8.27 -1.67
C ILE A 152 -32.43 8.07 -0.26
N LEU A 153 -32.92 7.04 0.40
CA LEU A 153 -32.44 6.56 1.69
C LEU A 153 -31.69 5.25 1.48
N THR A 154 -30.45 5.18 1.93
CA THR A 154 -29.64 3.96 1.84
C THR A 154 -29.27 3.44 3.22
N SER A 155 -29.26 2.12 3.37
CA SER A 155 -28.79 1.48 4.58
C SER A 155 -27.28 1.65 4.75
N SER A 156 -26.85 1.84 6.01
CA SER A 156 -25.42 1.83 6.38
C SER A 156 -24.73 0.51 6.05
N LYS A 157 -25.48 -0.58 5.83
CA LYS A 157 -24.96 -1.88 5.38
C LYS A 157 -24.29 -1.81 4.01
N ASN A 158 -24.68 -0.86 3.17
CA ASN A 158 -24.14 -0.68 1.81
C ASN A 158 -22.81 0.08 1.78
N LEU A 159 -22.33 0.57 2.93
CA LEU A 159 -20.97 1.11 3.06
C LEU A 159 -19.93 0.01 2.81
N ILE A 160 -18.68 0.36 2.54
CA ILE A 160 -17.56 -0.58 2.44
C ILE A 160 -17.24 -1.25 3.80
N ASN A 161 -16.74 -2.49 3.78
CA ASN A 161 -16.33 -3.19 5.01
C ASN A 161 -14.91 -2.81 5.43
N SER A 162 -14.70 -1.53 5.74
CA SER A 162 -13.41 -1.03 6.25
C SER A 162 -13.63 0.05 7.32
N PRO A 163 -13.38 -0.26 8.61
CA PRO A 163 -13.55 0.70 9.70
C PRO A 163 -12.56 1.88 9.59
N THR A 164 -11.45 1.71 8.88
CA THR A 164 -10.44 2.77 8.66
C THR A 164 -10.99 3.89 7.77
N ILE A 165 -11.89 3.56 6.83
CA ILE A 165 -12.48 4.51 5.88
C ILE A 165 -13.80 5.10 6.42
N VAL A 166 -14.73 4.24 6.85
CA VAL A 166 -16.10 4.66 7.22
C VAL A 166 -16.36 4.65 8.73
N GLY A 167 -15.33 4.39 9.54
CA GLY A 167 -15.47 4.32 11.00
C GLY A 167 -16.43 3.22 11.44
N LYS A 168 -17.23 3.51 12.47
CA LYS A 168 -18.25 2.59 13.01
C LYS A 168 -19.62 2.74 12.33
N ALA A 169 -19.73 3.60 11.31
CA ALA A 169 -21.01 3.92 10.69
C ALA A 169 -21.69 2.70 10.06
N ARG A 170 -20.91 1.79 9.44
CA ARG A 170 -21.46 0.56 8.86
C ARG A 170 -22.20 -0.32 9.89
N SER A 171 -21.72 -0.34 11.14
CA SER A 171 -22.32 -1.13 12.22
C SER A 171 -23.52 -0.45 12.89
N ASP A 172 -23.75 0.84 12.62
CA ASP A 172 -24.89 1.58 13.16
C ASP A 172 -26.10 1.47 12.21
N GLU A 173 -26.81 0.35 12.30
CA GLU A 173 -28.03 0.11 11.52
C GLU A 173 -29.19 1.06 11.89
N LYS A 174 -29.04 1.85 12.96
CA LYS A 174 -30.09 2.73 13.47
C LYS A 174 -30.08 4.11 12.83
N ARG A 175 -29.16 4.40 11.90
CA ARG A 175 -29.01 5.70 11.25
C ARG A 175 -28.81 5.53 9.75
N PRO A 176 -29.89 5.52 8.95
CA PRO A 176 -29.77 5.52 7.50
C PRO A 176 -29.05 6.76 6.97
N LEU A 177 -28.56 6.65 5.74
CA LEU A 177 -27.93 7.75 5.02
C LEU A 177 -28.90 8.33 3.99
N VAL A 178 -28.89 9.65 3.85
CA VAL A 178 -29.66 10.36 2.82
C VAL A 178 -28.74 10.70 1.67
N TYR A 179 -29.20 10.51 0.46
CA TYR A 179 -28.43 10.84 -0.72
C TYR A 179 -29.32 11.48 -1.77
N LYS A 180 -28.79 12.51 -2.44
CA LYS A 180 -29.44 13.18 -3.56
C LYS A 180 -28.39 13.67 -4.56
N GLY A 181 -28.31 13.06 -5.73
CA GLY A 181 -27.28 13.34 -6.70
C GLY A 181 -27.24 12.33 -7.84
N THR A 182 -26.16 12.36 -8.61
CA THR A 182 -25.94 11.49 -9.76
C THR A 182 -25.34 10.13 -9.36
N GLY A 183 -25.55 9.11 -10.19
CA GLY A 183 -24.95 7.79 -10.02
C GLY A 183 -23.55 7.71 -10.61
N LEU A 184 -22.68 6.93 -9.97
CA LEU A 184 -21.34 6.60 -10.45
C LEU A 184 -21.28 5.12 -10.85
N LEU A 185 -20.50 4.84 -11.89
CA LEU A 185 -20.00 3.51 -12.20
C LEU A 185 -18.49 3.50 -12.03
N ALA A 186 -17.97 2.33 -11.67
CA ALA A 186 -16.54 2.09 -11.60
C ALA A 186 -16.18 1.01 -12.62
N ASP A 187 -15.04 1.18 -13.27
CA ASP A 187 -14.47 0.13 -14.10
C ASP A 187 -14.12 -1.10 -13.23
N LYS A 188 -14.55 -2.28 -13.69
CA LYS A 188 -14.32 -3.56 -13.01
C LYS A 188 -12.90 -4.05 -13.18
N GLU A 189 -12.19 -3.61 -14.22
CA GLU A 189 -10.81 -4.00 -14.47
C GLU A 189 -9.83 -3.23 -13.57
N ASN A 190 -10.23 -2.07 -13.05
CA ASN A 190 -9.40 -1.26 -12.18
C ASN A 190 -9.41 -1.77 -10.73
N SER A 191 -8.32 -2.43 -10.32
CA SER A 191 -8.16 -2.95 -8.96
C SER A 191 -7.91 -1.87 -7.89
N LEU A 192 -7.62 -0.63 -8.28
CA LEU A 192 -7.31 0.48 -7.35
C LEU A 192 -8.56 1.19 -6.84
N VAL A 193 -9.71 0.91 -7.47
CA VAL A 193 -10.99 1.53 -7.13
C VAL A 193 -11.62 0.85 -5.92
N LEU A 194 -12.13 1.68 -5.01
CA LEU A 194 -12.84 1.31 -3.80
C LEU A 194 -14.29 1.81 -3.87
N GLN A 195 -15.22 0.90 -3.66
CA GLN A 195 -16.66 1.20 -3.67
C GLN A 195 -17.09 1.56 -2.24
N LEU A 196 -17.13 2.86 -1.91
CA LEU A 196 -17.37 3.31 -0.54
C LEU A 196 -18.83 3.18 -0.11
N LEU A 197 -19.76 3.59 -0.96
CA LEU A 197 -21.21 3.51 -0.72
C LEU A 197 -21.92 3.09 -2.00
N ARG A 198 -22.66 1.99 -1.93
CA ARG A 198 -23.50 1.49 -3.04
C ARG A 198 -24.96 1.86 -2.80
N ALA A 199 -25.71 2.00 -3.88
CA ALA A 199 -27.15 2.17 -3.81
C ALA A 199 -27.86 0.86 -3.43
N GLU A 200 -29.14 0.95 -3.06
CA GLU A 200 -29.99 -0.20 -2.82
C GLU A 200 -30.26 -0.99 -4.12
N SER A 201 -30.72 -2.24 -4.01
CA SER A 201 -30.95 -3.09 -5.20
C SER A 201 -32.06 -2.61 -6.13
N THR A 202 -32.91 -1.69 -5.67
CA THR A 202 -34.04 -1.12 -6.39
C THR A 202 -33.75 0.23 -7.04
N ALA A 203 -32.59 0.82 -6.75
CA ALA A 203 -32.19 2.10 -7.28
C ALA A 203 -31.68 1.99 -8.72
N TYR A 204 -31.86 3.03 -9.52
CA TYR A 204 -31.28 3.19 -10.85
C TYR A 204 -30.97 4.67 -11.10
N SER A 205 -30.06 4.96 -12.01
CA SER A 205 -29.68 6.32 -12.38
C SER A 205 -30.24 6.65 -13.76
N TYR A 206 -31.05 7.70 -13.86
CA TYR A 206 -31.64 8.19 -15.10
C TYR A 206 -32.14 9.63 -14.94
N ASN A 207 -32.49 10.29 -16.04
CA ASN A 207 -33.12 11.61 -16.01
C ASN A 207 -34.62 11.48 -15.59
N PRO A 208 -35.04 12.09 -14.46
CA PRO A 208 -36.42 11.98 -13.97
C PRO A 208 -37.50 12.51 -14.92
N GLU A 209 -37.16 13.46 -15.79
CA GLU A 209 -38.12 14.09 -16.72
C GLU A 209 -38.34 13.26 -17.99
N GLN A 210 -37.49 12.27 -18.24
CA GLN A 210 -37.51 11.49 -19.47
C GLN A 210 -38.02 10.06 -19.23
N ALA A 211 -38.82 9.56 -20.17
CA ALA A 211 -39.22 8.16 -20.16
C ALA A 211 -38.03 7.26 -20.52
N ILE A 212 -37.80 6.22 -19.72
CA ILE A 212 -36.73 5.22 -19.93
C ILE A 212 -36.97 4.51 -21.26
N LYS A 213 -36.08 4.76 -22.23
CA LYS A 213 -36.07 4.07 -23.54
C LYS A 213 -34.91 3.10 -23.65
N ASP A 214 -33.75 3.54 -23.20
CA ASP A 214 -32.50 2.78 -23.22
C ASP A 214 -32.21 2.18 -21.85
N TYR A 215 -31.28 1.23 -21.80
CA TYR A 215 -30.85 0.66 -20.55
C TYR A 215 -30.17 1.77 -19.71
N PRO A 216 -30.63 2.04 -18.48
CA PRO A 216 -30.08 3.12 -17.67
C PRO A 216 -28.59 2.89 -17.38
N HIS A 217 -27.84 3.99 -17.25
CA HIS A 217 -26.39 3.98 -17.05
C HIS A 217 -25.99 3.08 -15.88
N ALA A 218 -26.59 3.30 -14.70
CA ALA A 218 -26.36 2.51 -13.51
C ALA A 218 -27.66 1.91 -12.96
N VAL A 219 -27.68 0.59 -12.72
CA VAL A 219 -28.87 -0.13 -12.23
C VAL A 219 -28.52 -1.04 -11.05
N GLY A 220 -29.39 -0.98 -10.03
CA GLY A 220 -29.34 -1.80 -8.83
C GLY A 220 -28.10 -1.53 -7.99
N ARG A 221 -27.56 -2.60 -7.38
CA ARG A 221 -26.38 -2.50 -6.49
C ARG A 221 -25.08 -2.11 -7.19
N ASN A 222 -25.05 -2.10 -8.53
CA ASN A 222 -23.86 -1.65 -9.24
C ASN A 222 -23.75 -0.12 -9.25
N THR A 223 -24.83 0.61 -9.00
CA THR A 223 -24.82 2.06 -8.82
C THR A 223 -24.04 2.43 -7.58
N LEU A 224 -22.95 3.17 -7.77
CA LEU A 224 -22.13 3.72 -6.70
C LEU A 224 -22.60 5.14 -6.41
N LEU A 225 -22.75 5.45 -5.13
CA LEU A 225 -23.12 6.78 -4.66
C LEU A 225 -21.87 7.58 -4.26
N ILE A 226 -20.92 6.88 -3.65
CA ILE A 226 -19.60 7.38 -3.28
C ILE A 226 -18.57 6.32 -3.67
N ALA A 227 -17.55 6.74 -4.40
CA ALA A 227 -16.43 5.91 -4.82
C ALA A 227 -15.10 6.58 -4.45
N ALA A 228 -14.05 5.78 -4.38
CA ALA A 228 -12.71 6.28 -4.06
C ALA A 228 -11.65 5.56 -4.87
N LEU A 229 -10.55 6.25 -5.15
CA LEU A 229 -9.37 5.70 -5.79
C LEU A 229 -8.20 5.86 -4.82
N GLN A 230 -7.46 4.76 -4.61
CA GLN A 230 -6.16 4.82 -3.96
C GLN A 230 -5.08 4.56 -5.02
N ALA A 231 -4.37 5.62 -5.40
CA ALA A 231 -3.33 5.53 -6.43
C ALA A 231 -2.08 4.80 -5.90
N ARG A 232 -1.19 4.38 -6.81
CA ARG A 232 0.04 3.61 -6.47
C ARG A 232 1.05 4.40 -5.62
N ASN A 233 1.02 5.73 -5.74
CA ASN A 233 1.78 6.65 -4.89
C ASN A 233 1.09 6.90 -3.53
N ASN A 234 -0.03 6.22 -3.23
CA ASN A 234 -0.90 6.39 -2.08
C ASN A 234 -1.68 7.72 -2.01
N ALA A 235 -1.79 8.46 -3.11
CA ALA A 235 -2.75 9.56 -3.21
C ALA A 235 -4.19 9.03 -3.10
N ARG A 236 -5.05 9.79 -2.43
CA ARG A 236 -6.45 9.41 -2.18
C ARG A 236 -7.37 10.39 -2.88
N VAL A 237 -8.22 9.84 -3.73
CA VAL A 237 -9.28 10.59 -4.41
C VAL A 237 -10.62 10.02 -4.00
N VAL A 238 -11.56 10.87 -3.60
CA VAL A 238 -12.96 10.46 -3.36
C VAL A 238 -13.88 11.26 -4.24
N PHE A 239 -14.76 10.52 -4.92
CA PHE A 239 -15.87 11.06 -5.68
C PHE A 239 -17.18 10.72 -4.97
N SER A 240 -17.88 11.76 -4.54
CA SER A 240 -19.29 11.67 -4.17
C SER A 240 -20.13 12.20 -5.31
N GLY A 241 -21.11 11.45 -5.80
CA GLY A 241 -22.06 11.97 -6.80
C GLY A 241 -23.06 12.99 -6.23
N SER A 242 -22.96 13.32 -4.93
CA SER A 242 -23.86 14.24 -4.23
C SER A 242 -23.09 15.24 -3.37
N LEU A 243 -23.27 16.52 -3.69
CA LEU A 243 -22.93 17.66 -2.84
C LEU A 243 -23.86 17.73 -1.62
N TYR A 244 -25.15 17.45 -1.82
CA TYR A 244 -26.16 17.42 -0.74
C TYR A 244 -25.76 16.48 0.41
N PHE A 245 -25.05 15.38 0.12
CA PHE A 245 -24.56 14.45 1.14
C PHE A 245 -23.72 15.12 2.23
N PHE A 246 -23.00 16.19 1.91
CA PHE A 246 -22.15 16.96 2.83
C PHE A 246 -22.83 18.22 3.42
N SER A 247 -24.08 18.46 3.09
CA SER A 247 -24.81 19.66 3.49
C SER A 247 -25.27 19.63 4.96
N ASP A 248 -25.43 20.81 5.54
CA ASP A 248 -25.93 20.96 6.91
C ASP A 248 -27.36 20.44 7.06
N GLU A 249 -28.16 20.57 5.99
CA GLU A 249 -29.51 20.03 5.90
C GLU A 249 -29.51 18.50 6.02
N ALA A 250 -28.68 17.82 5.22
CA ALA A 250 -28.56 16.37 5.26
C ALA A 250 -28.08 15.86 6.62
N PHE A 251 -27.28 16.64 7.36
CA PHE A 251 -26.78 16.27 8.69
C PHE A 251 -27.78 16.45 9.83
N THR A 252 -28.74 17.38 9.68
CA THR A 252 -29.61 17.82 10.78
C THR A 252 -31.06 17.37 10.62
N ASN A 253 -31.53 17.19 9.39
CA ASN A 253 -32.91 16.82 9.14
C ASN A 253 -33.24 15.41 9.63
N SER A 254 -34.48 15.26 10.12
CA SER A 254 -35.06 13.95 10.40
C SER A 254 -35.45 13.27 9.10
N ILE A 255 -35.23 11.96 9.03
CA ILE A 255 -35.47 11.17 7.83
C ILE A 255 -36.60 10.19 8.10
N THR A 256 -37.54 10.10 7.17
CA THR A 256 -38.70 9.21 7.26
C THR A 256 -38.86 8.46 5.95
N TYR A 257 -38.82 7.14 6.03
CA TYR A 257 -39.12 6.30 4.87
C TYR A 257 -40.58 6.47 4.46
N ALA A 258 -40.81 6.89 3.22
CA ALA A 258 -42.17 7.14 2.73
C ALA A 258 -43.04 5.88 2.69
N GLN A 259 -42.46 4.72 2.36
CA GLN A 259 -43.22 3.47 2.28
C GLN A 259 -43.46 2.80 3.64
N SER A 260 -42.48 2.82 4.54
CA SER A 260 -42.56 2.11 5.83
C SER A 260 -43.02 2.99 6.99
N GLY A 261 -42.97 4.33 6.84
CA GLY A 261 -43.26 5.28 7.90
C GLY A 261 -42.23 5.29 9.04
N GLN A 262 -41.09 4.61 8.89
CA GLN A 262 -40.04 4.60 9.90
C GLN A 262 -39.28 5.93 9.90
N THR A 263 -39.34 6.64 11.03
CA THR A 263 -38.67 7.93 11.22
C THR A 263 -37.43 7.77 12.09
N TYR A 264 -36.36 8.44 11.69
CA TYR A 264 -35.12 8.60 12.44
C TYR A 264 -34.87 10.08 12.67
N LYS A 265 -34.41 10.42 13.89
CA LYS A 265 -34.22 11.81 14.31
C LYS A 265 -33.10 12.52 13.54
N GLN A 266 -32.09 11.77 13.11
CA GLN A 266 -30.91 12.30 12.44
C GLN A 266 -30.36 11.24 11.48
N SER A 267 -29.81 11.68 10.35
CA SER A 267 -29.10 10.81 9.41
C SER A 267 -27.70 10.42 9.93
N GLY A 268 -27.14 9.35 9.36
CA GLY A 268 -25.75 8.94 9.60
C GLY A 268 -24.71 9.74 8.80
N ASN A 269 -25.14 10.71 7.97
CA ASN A 269 -24.27 11.37 6.98
C ASN A 269 -23.08 12.08 7.61
N GLN A 270 -23.30 12.77 8.74
CA GLN A 270 -22.24 13.55 9.40
C GLN A 270 -21.07 12.67 9.84
N GLU A 271 -21.35 11.51 10.43
CA GLU A 271 -20.31 10.58 10.88
C GLU A 271 -19.53 10.00 9.70
N VAL A 272 -20.23 9.61 8.63
CA VAL A 272 -19.63 9.08 7.40
C VAL A 272 -18.80 10.13 6.68
N ALA A 273 -19.33 11.33 6.46
CA ALA A 273 -18.61 12.44 5.81
C ALA A 273 -17.34 12.82 6.58
N ASN A 274 -17.42 12.85 7.92
CA ASN A 274 -16.26 13.09 8.76
C ASN A 274 -15.23 11.97 8.63
N SER A 275 -15.63 10.69 8.69
CA SER A 275 -14.72 9.56 8.51
C SER A 275 -14.05 9.53 7.14
N ILE A 276 -14.82 9.77 6.06
CA ILE A 276 -14.29 9.85 4.70
C ILE A 276 -13.28 10.99 4.59
N SER A 277 -13.59 12.19 5.10
CA SER A 277 -12.64 13.31 5.04
C SER A 277 -11.34 13.03 5.80
N LYS A 278 -11.38 12.35 6.95
CA LYS A 278 -10.18 11.93 7.68
C LYS A 278 -9.34 10.94 6.87
N TRP A 279 -10.01 10.02 6.17
CA TRP A 279 -9.33 9.06 5.32
C TRP A 279 -8.72 9.73 4.09
N VAL A 280 -9.47 10.55 3.35
CA VAL A 280 -8.96 11.23 2.13
C VAL A 280 -7.74 12.09 2.42
N PHE A 281 -7.76 12.87 3.51
CA PHE A 281 -6.65 13.76 3.84
C PHE A 281 -5.52 13.06 4.62
N GLY A 282 -5.55 11.73 4.72
CA GLY A 282 -4.48 10.92 5.28
C GLY A 282 -4.31 11.01 6.80
N GLU A 283 -5.33 11.45 7.53
CA GLU A 283 -5.33 11.40 9.00
C GLU A 283 -5.50 9.96 9.53
N THR A 284 -6.23 9.11 8.81
CA THR A 284 -6.48 7.70 9.19
C THR A 284 -5.90 6.73 8.18
N GLY A 285 -5.49 5.55 8.65
CA GLY A 285 -4.98 4.48 7.77
C GLY A 285 -3.65 4.80 7.10
N ALA A 286 -2.89 5.78 7.61
CA ALA A 286 -1.56 6.07 7.12
C ALA A 286 -0.54 5.17 7.82
N LEU A 287 0.16 4.35 7.04
CA LEU A 287 1.21 3.46 7.52
C LEU A 287 2.57 3.93 6.99
N ARG A 288 3.63 3.68 7.75
CA ARG A 288 5.01 3.85 7.29
C ARG A 288 5.93 2.73 7.75
N VAL A 289 6.98 2.51 6.98
CA VAL A 289 8.12 1.66 7.40
C VAL A 289 9.14 2.55 8.10
N ALA A 290 9.32 2.35 9.41
CA ALA A 290 10.24 3.15 10.21
C ALA A 290 11.69 2.69 10.08
N ALA A 291 11.92 1.37 10.10
CA ALA A 291 13.25 0.79 9.95
C ALA A 291 13.17 -0.66 9.47
N VAL A 292 14.20 -1.08 8.73
CA VAL A 292 14.41 -2.47 8.32
C VAL A 292 15.79 -2.90 8.79
N LYS A 293 15.90 -4.11 9.34
CA LYS A 293 17.17 -4.71 9.74
C LYS A 293 17.18 -6.19 9.38
N HIS A 294 18.28 -6.65 8.81
CA HIS A 294 18.52 -8.05 8.52
C HIS A 294 19.95 -8.41 8.92
N HIS A 295 20.15 -9.61 9.45
CA HIS A 295 21.46 -10.09 9.91
C HIS A 295 21.46 -11.62 10.01
N ARG A 296 22.64 -12.23 10.18
CA ARG A 296 22.74 -13.67 10.50
C ARG A 296 22.24 -13.92 11.92
N GLU A 297 21.75 -15.13 12.18
CA GLU A 297 21.37 -15.50 13.54
C GLU A 297 22.60 -15.48 14.47
N GLY A 298 22.50 -14.74 15.58
CA GLY A 298 23.60 -14.53 16.53
C GLY A 298 24.40 -13.24 16.31
N GLU A 299 24.27 -12.61 15.15
CA GLU A 299 24.89 -11.32 14.83
C GLU A 299 23.86 -10.16 15.02
N THR A 300 24.34 -8.91 15.00
CA THR A 300 23.49 -7.71 15.11
C THR A 300 23.53 -6.83 13.86
N LEU A 301 24.59 -6.95 13.07
CA LEU A 301 24.82 -6.18 11.85
C LEU A 301 24.59 -7.08 10.62
N PRO A 302 24.18 -6.50 9.48
CA PRO A 302 24.18 -7.23 8.23
C PRO A 302 25.61 -7.67 7.86
N PRO A 303 25.77 -8.81 7.16
CA PRO A 303 27.10 -9.25 6.72
C PRO A 303 27.71 -8.22 5.75
N GLU A 304 28.99 -7.90 5.93
CA GLU A 304 29.68 -6.87 5.13
C GLU A 304 29.78 -7.22 3.64
N GLN A 305 29.91 -8.51 3.32
CA GLN A 305 30.11 -8.97 1.94
C GLN A 305 28.83 -9.56 1.35
N ALA A 306 28.40 -10.72 1.85
CA ALA A 306 27.28 -11.48 1.34
C ALA A 306 26.84 -12.53 2.34
N TYR A 307 25.59 -12.98 2.22
CA TYR A 307 25.14 -14.20 2.88
C TYR A 307 25.66 -15.41 2.14
N THR A 308 25.84 -16.53 2.84
CA THR A 308 26.12 -17.82 2.23
C THR A 308 24.83 -18.62 2.02
N ILE A 309 24.84 -19.52 1.05
CA ILE A 309 23.78 -20.52 0.90
C ILE A 309 23.54 -21.23 2.23
N THR A 310 22.28 -21.50 2.56
CA THR A 310 21.91 -22.22 3.79
C THR A 310 22.21 -21.48 5.11
N ASP A 311 22.56 -20.18 5.08
CA ASP A 311 22.71 -19.38 6.30
C ASP A 311 21.36 -19.19 7.02
N PRO A 312 21.31 -19.28 8.36
CA PRO A 312 20.17 -18.84 9.15
C PRO A 312 20.14 -17.30 9.21
N VAL A 313 19.03 -16.71 8.77
CA VAL A 313 18.86 -15.26 8.68
C VAL A 313 17.66 -14.80 9.50
N VAL A 314 17.85 -13.65 10.12
CA VAL A 314 16.82 -12.92 10.88
C VAL A 314 16.52 -11.64 10.13
N TYR A 315 15.26 -11.49 9.71
CA TYR A 315 14.74 -10.26 9.11
C TYR A 315 13.79 -9.59 10.09
N SER A 316 13.91 -8.27 10.26
CA SER A 316 13.00 -7.48 11.07
C SER A 316 12.62 -6.16 10.40
N ILE A 317 11.37 -5.77 10.56
CA ILE A 317 10.79 -4.54 10.03
C ILE A 317 9.96 -3.87 11.12
N THR A 318 10.10 -2.57 11.29
CA THR A 318 9.28 -1.77 12.19
C THR A 318 8.25 -1.00 11.37
N ILE A 319 6.97 -1.22 11.65
CA ILE A 319 5.85 -0.56 10.98
C ILE A 319 5.12 0.32 12.00
N GLU A 320 4.81 1.53 11.59
CA GLU A 320 4.11 2.51 12.41
C GLU A 320 2.85 2.98 11.70
N GLU A 321 1.81 3.27 12.48
CA GLU A 321 0.53 3.82 12.05
C GLU A 321 0.36 5.24 12.61
N LEU A 322 -0.15 6.15 11.80
CA LEU A 322 -0.50 7.49 12.25
C LEU A 322 -1.85 7.45 12.97
N VAL A 323 -1.85 7.76 14.27
CA VAL A 323 -3.05 7.84 15.10
C VAL A 323 -2.99 9.14 15.92
N GLU A 324 -3.97 10.03 15.72
CA GLU A 324 -4.05 11.33 16.39
C GLU A 324 -2.74 12.13 16.28
N ASP A 325 -2.24 12.28 15.05
CA ASP A 325 -1.01 13.03 14.74
C ASP A 325 0.29 12.46 15.37
N LYS A 326 0.23 11.25 15.92
CA LYS A 326 1.40 10.55 16.48
C LYS A 326 1.58 9.20 15.81
N TRP A 327 2.83 8.90 15.46
CA TRP A 327 3.20 7.59 14.96
C TRP A 327 3.25 6.60 16.11
N GLN A 328 2.40 5.58 16.03
CA GLN A 328 2.26 4.52 17.02
C GLN A 328 2.61 3.18 16.39
N ALA A 329 2.91 2.19 17.24
CA ALA A 329 3.21 0.83 16.80
C ALA A 329 2.02 0.21 16.07
N PHE A 330 2.20 -0.19 14.80
CA PHE A 330 1.17 -0.89 14.05
C PHE A 330 1.07 -2.35 14.51
N ASN A 331 -0.15 -2.86 14.68
CA ASN A 331 -0.40 -4.24 15.13
C ASN A 331 -1.26 -5.01 14.12
N ALA A 332 -0.65 -5.97 13.43
CA ALA A 332 -1.29 -6.84 12.46
C ALA A 332 -0.70 -8.25 12.53
N ASN A 333 -1.52 -9.27 12.30
CA ASN A 333 -1.10 -10.67 12.39
C ASN A 333 -0.72 -11.29 11.04
N ASP A 334 -0.92 -10.55 9.95
CA ASP A 334 -0.92 -11.05 8.58
C ASP A 334 0.14 -10.40 7.69
N VAL A 335 1.13 -9.73 8.28
CA VAL A 335 2.28 -9.18 7.54
C VAL A 335 3.17 -10.32 7.06
N GLN A 336 3.44 -10.37 5.76
CA GLN A 336 4.25 -11.42 5.14
C GLN A 336 5.57 -10.88 4.60
N LEU A 337 6.61 -11.70 4.75
CA LEU A 337 7.90 -11.52 4.11
C LEU A 337 8.04 -12.53 2.97
N GLU A 338 8.49 -12.03 1.83
CA GLU A 338 8.90 -12.84 0.70
C GLU A 338 10.41 -12.70 0.47
N PHE A 339 11.09 -13.82 0.25
CA PHE A 339 12.48 -13.85 -0.20
C PHE A 339 12.49 -14.27 -1.67
N VAL A 340 12.71 -13.29 -2.55
CA VAL A 340 12.42 -13.38 -3.99
C VAL A 340 13.69 -13.20 -4.80
N ARG A 341 13.78 -13.88 -5.95
CA ARG A 341 14.77 -13.55 -7.01
C ARG A 341 14.06 -13.16 -8.30
N ILE A 342 13.33 -14.11 -8.87
CA ILE A 342 12.34 -13.89 -9.94
C ILE A 342 10.99 -14.24 -9.32
N ASP A 343 10.91 -15.45 -8.78
CA ASP A 343 9.77 -15.96 -8.02
C ASP A 343 10.10 -16.04 -6.51
N PRO A 344 9.08 -16.05 -5.63
CA PRO A 344 9.28 -16.20 -4.19
C PRO A 344 9.77 -17.61 -3.84
N PHE A 345 10.98 -17.71 -3.28
CA PHE A 345 11.54 -18.97 -2.77
C PHE A 345 11.04 -19.29 -1.37
N VAL A 346 10.90 -18.25 -0.54
CA VAL A 346 10.39 -18.36 0.83
C VAL A 346 9.32 -17.31 1.02
N ARG A 347 8.17 -17.72 1.55
CA ARG A 347 7.11 -16.82 2.01
C ARG A 347 6.76 -17.19 3.44
N THR A 348 6.91 -16.25 4.37
CA THR A 348 6.66 -16.48 5.79
C THR A 348 5.95 -15.30 6.43
N THR A 349 4.96 -15.57 7.28
CA THR A 349 4.32 -14.55 8.11
C THR A 349 5.28 -14.07 9.20
N LEU A 350 5.43 -12.76 9.33
CA LEU A 350 6.27 -12.16 10.36
C LEU A 350 5.58 -12.25 11.73
N LYS A 351 6.35 -12.59 12.76
CA LYS A 351 5.88 -12.62 14.15
C LYS A 351 6.08 -11.26 14.80
N HIS A 352 5.07 -10.81 15.53
CA HIS A 352 5.15 -9.57 16.30
C HIS A 352 6.03 -9.76 17.55
N ILE A 353 7.05 -8.92 17.72
CA ILE A 353 7.94 -8.93 18.90
C ILE A 353 7.53 -7.87 19.94
N GLY A 354 6.78 -6.85 19.52
CA GLY A 354 6.45 -5.69 20.35
C GLY A 354 6.95 -4.38 19.75
N GLY A 355 6.28 -3.27 20.10
CA GLY A 355 6.65 -1.93 19.64
C GLY A 355 6.55 -1.74 18.12
N GLY A 356 5.64 -2.45 17.44
CA GLY A 356 5.46 -2.35 15.98
C GLY A 356 6.53 -3.07 15.19
N ARG A 357 7.40 -3.85 15.87
CA ARG A 357 8.46 -4.62 15.24
C ARG A 357 8.01 -6.05 14.93
N TYR A 358 8.21 -6.42 13.68
CA TYR A 358 7.90 -7.71 13.09
C TYR A 358 9.19 -8.43 12.75
N GLN A 359 9.25 -9.75 12.95
CA GLN A 359 10.43 -10.55 12.64
C GLN A 359 10.09 -11.92 12.07
N ALA A 360 10.90 -12.36 11.12
CA ALA A 360 10.99 -13.76 10.70
C ALA A 360 12.41 -14.26 10.85
N LYS A 361 12.52 -15.56 11.14
CA LYS A 361 13.76 -16.31 11.12
C LYS A 361 13.58 -17.44 10.12
N PHE A 362 14.46 -17.54 9.14
CA PHE A 362 14.42 -18.60 8.15
C PHE A 362 15.81 -18.89 7.60
N LYS A 363 15.94 -20.01 6.88
CA LYS A 363 17.19 -20.45 6.27
C LYS A 363 17.20 -20.05 4.80
N ILE A 364 18.30 -19.45 4.33
CA ILE A 364 18.46 -19.12 2.92
C ILE A 364 18.46 -20.39 2.06
N PRO A 365 17.80 -20.40 0.88
CA PRO A 365 17.79 -21.55 -0.03
C PRO A 365 19.19 -21.88 -0.57
N ASP A 366 19.33 -23.09 -1.12
CA ASP A 366 20.61 -23.59 -1.66
C ASP A 366 20.99 -22.99 -3.03
N VAL A 367 20.09 -22.21 -3.63
CA VAL A 367 20.33 -21.53 -4.90
C VAL A 367 20.98 -20.18 -4.63
N TYR A 368 22.21 -19.98 -5.09
CA TYR A 368 22.91 -18.69 -5.01
C TYR A 368 22.37 -17.67 -6.02
N GLY A 369 22.70 -16.40 -5.80
CA GLY A 369 22.31 -15.29 -6.67
C GLY A 369 21.93 -14.04 -5.87
N VAL A 370 21.32 -13.09 -6.57
CA VAL A 370 20.86 -11.84 -5.96
C VAL A 370 19.38 -11.99 -5.60
N TYR A 371 19.05 -11.82 -4.33
CA TYR A 371 17.72 -11.93 -3.79
C TYR A 371 17.23 -10.58 -3.27
N GLN A 372 15.94 -10.51 -2.97
CA GLN A 372 15.29 -9.38 -2.34
C GLN A 372 14.42 -9.87 -1.19
N PHE A 373 14.56 -9.24 -0.02
CA PHE A 373 13.52 -9.26 1.01
C PHE A 373 12.44 -8.29 0.56
N LYS A 374 11.25 -8.83 0.31
CA LYS A 374 10.09 -8.06 -0.14
C LYS A 374 8.98 -8.17 0.90
N VAL A 375 8.56 -7.02 1.40
CA VAL A 375 7.36 -6.88 2.22
C VAL A 375 6.41 -5.99 1.46
N ASN A 376 5.28 -6.56 1.02
CA ASN A 376 4.18 -5.83 0.40
C ASN A 376 2.95 -6.00 1.30
N TYR A 377 2.53 -4.91 1.96
CA TYR A 377 1.33 -4.89 2.77
C TYR A 377 0.27 -4.03 2.09
N ASP A 378 -0.71 -4.71 1.52
CA ASP A 378 -1.82 -4.11 0.79
C ASP A 378 -3.14 -4.58 1.42
N ARG A 379 -3.84 -3.63 2.05
CA ARG A 379 -5.10 -3.85 2.77
C ARG A 379 -6.02 -2.67 2.57
N THR A 380 -7.30 -2.96 2.32
CA THR A 380 -8.33 -1.94 2.05
C THR A 380 -8.40 -0.87 3.13
N GLY A 381 -8.12 0.37 2.75
CA GLY A 381 -8.19 1.55 3.63
C GLY A 381 -6.86 1.92 4.29
N TYR A 382 -5.82 1.09 4.16
CA TYR A 382 -4.47 1.41 4.61
C TYR A 382 -3.58 1.82 3.44
N THR A 383 -2.58 2.65 3.72
CA THR A 383 -1.48 2.95 2.78
C THR A 383 -0.79 1.66 2.37
N GLN A 384 -0.57 1.49 1.06
CA GLN A 384 0.19 0.36 0.52
C GLN A 384 1.66 0.52 0.95
N LEU A 385 2.15 -0.43 1.75
CA LEU A 385 3.55 -0.47 2.14
C LEU A 385 4.32 -1.40 1.22
N GLN A 386 5.37 -0.86 0.61
CA GLN A 386 6.34 -1.65 -0.12
C GLN A 386 7.75 -1.40 0.42
N SER A 387 8.41 -2.48 0.86
CA SER A 387 9.81 -2.44 1.28
C SER A 387 10.57 -3.57 0.60
N ASN A 388 11.55 -3.19 -0.21
CA ASN A 388 12.38 -4.12 -0.96
C ASN A 388 13.85 -3.90 -0.54
N VAL A 389 14.49 -4.91 0.02
CA VAL A 389 15.91 -4.86 0.39
C VAL A 389 16.66 -5.94 -0.39
N GLN A 390 17.55 -5.50 -1.28
CA GLN A 390 18.35 -6.40 -2.10
C GLN A 390 19.56 -6.94 -1.33
N VAL A 391 19.80 -8.25 -1.46
CA VAL A 391 20.93 -8.93 -0.84
C VAL A 391 21.55 -9.95 -1.78
N SER A 392 22.86 -10.13 -1.66
CA SER A 392 23.60 -11.13 -2.43
C SER A 392 23.81 -12.39 -1.59
N VAL A 393 23.47 -13.54 -2.18
CA VAL A 393 23.73 -14.86 -1.62
C VAL A 393 24.81 -15.52 -2.46
N ARG A 394 25.97 -15.77 -1.86
CA ARG A 394 27.10 -16.42 -2.50
C ARG A 394 27.14 -17.92 -2.18
N PRO A 395 27.70 -18.75 -3.07
CA PRO A 395 28.03 -20.13 -2.72
C PRO A 395 29.13 -20.18 -1.64
N LEU A 396 29.37 -21.38 -1.12
CA LEU A 396 30.45 -21.65 -0.17
C LEU A 396 31.82 -21.42 -0.83
N GLU A 397 32.75 -20.84 -0.08
CA GLU A 397 34.15 -20.74 -0.49
C GLU A 397 34.88 -22.08 -0.29
N HIS A 398 36.00 -22.27 -0.99
CA HIS A 398 36.82 -23.49 -0.88
C HIS A 398 37.32 -23.78 0.55
N THR A 399 37.34 -22.78 1.43
CA THR A 399 37.71 -22.88 2.85
C THR A 399 36.56 -23.34 3.74
N GLN A 400 35.31 -23.20 3.28
CA GLN A 400 34.09 -23.41 4.07
C GLN A 400 33.47 -24.81 3.88
N TYR A 401 33.98 -25.61 2.95
CA TYR A 401 33.57 -27.01 2.82
C TYR A 401 34.00 -27.82 4.04
N GLU A 402 33.18 -28.81 4.40
CA GLU A 402 33.50 -29.77 5.44
C GLU A 402 34.79 -30.52 5.12
N ARG A 403 35.69 -30.61 6.10
CA ARG A 403 36.98 -31.30 6.00
C ARG A 403 37.02 -32.45 6.99
N PHE A 404 37.81 -33.47 6.67
CA PHE A 404 37.96 -34.68 7.50
C PHE A 404 36.66 -35.47 7.65
N ILE A 405 36.00 -35.72 6.52
CA ILE A 405 34.74 -36.45 6.48
C ILE A 405 34.98 -37.91 6.88
N PRO A 406 34.20 -38.50 7.80
CA PRO A 406 34.43 -39.87 8.26
C PRO A 406 34.38 -40.94 7.15
N SER A 407 33.51 -40.73 6.16
CA SER A 407 33.41 -41.60 4.97
C SER A 407 34.71 -41.63 4.15
N ALA A 408 35.53 -40.57 4.23
CA ALA A 408 36.77 -40.45 3.47
C ALA A 408 38.02 -40.94 4.21
N PHE A 409 37.90 -41.48 5.43
CA PHE A 409 39.04 -42.02 6.19
C PHE A 409 39.88 -43.06 5.43
N PRO A 410 39.30 -44.00 4.64
CA PRO A 410 40.10 -44.95 3.87
C PRO A 410 41.07 -44.28 2.90
N TYR A 411 40.65 -43.18 2.26
CA TYR A 411 41.50 -42.43 1.33
C TYR A 411 42.60 -41.68 2.06
N TYR A 412 42.28 -41.06 3.20
CA TYR A 412 43.27 -40.38 4.04
C TYR A 412 44.33 -41.37 4.54
N CYS A 413 43.92 -42.53 5.07
CA CYS A 413 44.83 -43.57 5.53
C CYS A 413 45.68 -44.15 4.40
N SER A 414 45.10 -44.37 3.20
CA SER A 414 45.84 -44.85 2.04
C SER A 414 46.97 -43.90 1.64
N ALA A 415 46.71 -42.59 1.57
CA ALA A 415 47.72 -41.60 1.24
C ALA A 415 48.90 -41.62 2.23
N PHE A 416 48.60 -41.61 3.54
CA PHE A 416 49.64 -41.69 4.57
C PHE A 416 50.38 -43.03 4.56
N SER A 417 49.68 -44.14 4.28
CA SER A 417 50.30 -45.47 4.15
C SER A 417 51.30 -45.52 3.00
N MET A 418 50.97 -44.94 1.84
CA MET A 418 51.89 -44.84 0.70
C MET A 418 53.12 -43.98 1.03
N MET A 419 52.95 -42.86 1.75
CA MET A 419 54.07 -42.02 2.18
C MET A 419 55.03 -42.77 3.12
N VAL A 420 54.49 -43.51 4.10
CA VAL A 420 55.29 -44.36 5.00
C VAL A 420 55.97 -45.49 4.22
N GLY A 421 55.25 -46.11 3.28
CA GLY A 421 55.78 -47.16 2.42
C GLY A 421 56.97 -46.72 1.59
N VAL A 422 56.89 -45.55 0.95
CA VAL A 422 58.00 -44.96 0.17
C VAL A 422 59.18 -44.61 1.08
N PHE A 423 58.93 -44.08 2.28
CA PHE A 423 59.98 -43.77 3.24
C PHE A 423 60.75 -45.02 3.69
N LEU A 424 60.02 -46.08 4.07
CA LEU A 424 60.62 -47.37 4.44
C LEU A 424 61.33 -48.04 3.27
N PHE A 425 60.71 -48.03 2.09
CA PHE A 425 61.31 -48.55 0.87
C PHE A 425 62.63 -47.84 0.54
N SER A 426 62.67 -46.51 0.61
CA SER A 426 63.90 -45.74 0.38
C SER A 426 65.01 -46.14 1.37
N PHE A 427 64.67 -46.29 2.66
CA PHE A 427 65.64 -46.70 3.68
C PHE A 427 66.20 -48.10 3.43
N VAL A 428 65.32 -49.06 3.12
CA VAL A 428 65.72 -50.45 2.83
C VAL A 428 66.51 -50.52 1.54
N PHE A 429 66.07 -49.84 0.47
CA PHE A 429 66.69 -49.86 -0.84
C PHE A 429 68.11 -49.25 -0.81
N LEU A 430 68.30 -48.13 -0.11
CA LEU A 430 69.62 -47.47 0.00
C LEU A 430 70.61 -48.26 0.87
N HIS A 431 70.13 -48.96 1.89
CA HIS A 431 70.96 -49.74 2.81
C HIS A 431 70.92 -51.25 2.53
N PHE A 432 70.41 -51.66 1.36
CA PHE A 432 70.37 -53.05 0.96
C PHE A 432 71.77 -53.54 0.60
N LYS A 433 72.18 -54.68 1.18
CA LYS A 433 73.45 -55.32 0.88
C LYS A 433 73.17 -56.61 0.11
N ASP A 434 73.53 -56.64 -1.17
CA ASP A 434 73.38 -57.84 -2.00
C ASP A 434 74.24 -59.00 -1.46
N GLU A 435 73.63 -60.17 -1.31
CA GLU A 435 74.37 -61.41 -1.07
C GLU A 435 74.99 -61.90 -2.39
N THR A 436 76.32 -61.91 -2.45
CA THR A 436 77.07 -62.45 -3.58
C THR A 436 76.98 -63.98 -3.56
N THR A 437 76.23 -64.57 -4.49
CA THR A 437 76.21 -66.03 -4.67
C THR A 437 77.49 -66.48 -5.40
N PRO A 438 78.27 -67.45 -4.89
CA PRO A 438 79.50 -67.89 -5.53
C PRO A 438 79.22 -68.76 -6.77
N VAL A 439 79.83 -68.40 -7.89
CA VAL A 439 79.78 -69.14 -9.17
C VAL A 439 80.52 -70.47 -9.02
N VAL A 440 79.82 -71.60 -9.20
CA VAL A 440 80.43 -72.94 -9.20
C VAL A 440 81.15 -73.18 -10.53
N ALA A 441 82.45 -73.44 -10.45
CA ALA A 441 83.34 -73.74 -11.56
C ALA A 441 83.02 -75.10 -12.22
N ALA A 442 82.84 -75.11 -13.55
CA ALA A 442 82.73 -76.32 -14.35
C ALA A 442 84.07 -77.09 -14.40
N LYS A 443 84.09 -78.33 -13.91
CA LYS A 443 85.22 -79.27 -14.06
C LYS A 443 85.19 -79.94 -15.44
N LYS A 444 86.31 -79.83 -16.16
CA LYS A 444 86.72 -80.69 -17.28
C LYS A 444 86.68 -82.17 -16.85
N GLY A 445 85.98 -83.00 -17.62
CA GLY A 445 86.10 -84.46 -17.64
C GLY A 445 86.37 -84.92 -19.06
N ASP A 446 87.62 -85.28 -19.31
CA ASP A 446 88.16 -85.82 -20.56
C ASP A 446 87.90 -87.35 -20.61
N GLY A 447 87.68 -87.94 -21.79
CA GLY A 447 87.81 -89.40 -21.94
C GLY A 447 86.84 -90.17 -22.85
N LYS A 448 87.00 -90.01 -24.18
CA LYS A 448 87.22 -91.05 -25.22
C LYS A 448 86.36 -92.34 -25.32
N LYS A 449 85.97 -92.59 -26.60
CA LYS A 449 86.00 -93.82 -27.44
C LYS A 449 84.70 -94.63 -27.70
N ASN A 450 84.25 -94.47 -28.95
CA ASN A 450 83.78 -95.45 -29.96
C ASN A 450 82.85 -96.62 -29.59
N GLN A 451 81.67 -96.63 -30.23
CA GLN A 451 81.40 -97.48 -31.41
C GLN A 451 80.42 -96.80 -32.35
#